data_AF-A0AAW9EE86-F1
#
_entry.id   AF-A0AAW9EE86-F1
#
_cell.length_a   1.000
_cell.length_b   1.000
_cell.length_c   1.000
_cell.angle_alpha   90.00
_cell.angle_beta   90.00
_cell.angle_gamma   90.00
#
_symmetry.space_group_name_H-M   'P 1'
#
loop_
_entity.id
_entity.type
_entity.pdbx_description
1 polymer ?
#
loop_
_entity_poly.entity_id
_entity_poly.type
_entity_poly.pdbx_seq_one_letter_code
_entity_poly.pdbx_strand_id
1 'polypeptide(L)'
;HAEKVLELLGLPYRRMALCTGDMGFGACKTFDLEVWVPAQNTYREISSCSNVWDFQARRMQARCRSKSDKKTRLVHTLNGSG
;
A
#
# COMPACT_ATOMS: atom_id res chain seq x y z
N HIS A 1 -6.50 1.85 -7.15
CA HIS A 1 -6.37 3.19 -7.74
C HIS A 1 -5.09 3.31 -8.56
N ALA A 2 -3.91 3.06 -7.99
CA ALA A 2 -2.62 3.15 -8.69
C ALA A 2 -2.56 2.36 -10.03
N GLU A 3 -3.04 1.12 -10.04
CA GLU A 3 -3.11 0.30 -11.27
C GLU A 3 -3.92 0.95 -12.38
N LYS A 4 -4.99 1.68 -12.01
CA LYS A 4 -5.87 2.30 -12.99
C LYS A 4 -5.17 3.40 -13.77
N VAL A 5 -4.21 4.10 -13.15
CA VAL A 5 -3.41 5.13 -13.81
C VAL A 5 -2.54 4.50 -14.91
N LEU A 6 -1.89 3.38 -14.61
CA LEU A 6 -1.06 2.65 -15.59
C LEU A 6 -1.91 2.07 -16.74
N GLU A 7 -3.09 1.53 -16.43
CA GLU A 7 -4.05 1.06 -17.44
C GLU A 7 -4.50 2.17 -18.38
N LEU A 8 -4.85 3.35 -17.85
CA LEU A 8 -5.31 4.49 -18.66
C LEU A 8 -4.18 5.07 -19.52
N LEU A 9 -2.94 5.00 -19.06
CA LEU A 9 -1.76 5.41 -19.82
C LEU A 9 -1.26 4.33 -20.80
N GLY A 10 -1.84 3.13 -20.78
CA GLY A 10 -1.41 2.02 -21.63
C GLY A 10 -0.01 1.49 -21.31
N LEU A 11 0.45 1.65 -20.07
CA LEU A 11 1.79 1.23 -19.64
C LEU A 11 1.76 -0.22 -19.12
N PRO A 12 2.52 -1.17 -19.71
CA PRO A 12 2.62 -2.52 -19.18
C PRO A 12 3.23 -2.51 -17.78
N TYR A 13 2.63 -3.27 -16.86
CA TYR A 13 3.09 -3.37 -15.49
C TYR A 13 2.87 -4.76 -14.91
N ARG A 14 3.56 -5.05 -13.80
CA ARG A 14 3.30 -6.23 -12.97
C ARG A 14 2.99 -5.82 -11.54
N ARG A 15 2.24 -6.67 -10.84
CA ARG A 15 1.94 -6.52 -9.42
C ARG A 15 2.76 -7.53 -8.62
N MET A 16 3.55 -7.03 -7.68
CA MET A 16 4.41 -7.84 -6.82
C MET A 16 3.89 -7.83 -5.38
N ALA A 17 3.69 -9.00 -4.79
CA ALA A 17 3.44 -9.11 -3.35
C ALA A 17 4.80 -9.25 -2.65
N LEU A 18 5.16 -8.29 -1.80
CA LEU A 18 6.46 -8.33 -1.12
C LEU A 18 6.51 -9.45 -0.07
N CYS A 19 7.67 -10.12 0.01
CA CYS A 19 7.91 -11.10 1.05
C CYS A 19 8.23 -10.42 2.39
N THR A 20 8.19 -11.17 3.49
CA THR A 20 8.37 -10.62 4.84
C THR A 20 9.71 -9.91 5.05
N GLY A 21 10.77 -10.32 4.38
CA GLY A 21 12.10 -9.70 4.50
C GLY A 21 12.27 -8.39 3.72
N ASP A 22 11.35 -8.11 2.79
CA ASP A 22 11.42 -6.97 1.87
C ASP A 22 10.31 -5.94 2.13
N MET A 23 9.43 -6.19 3.12
CA MET A 23 8.42 -5.23 3.54
C MET A 23 9.02 -4.07 4.34
N GLY A 24 8.54 -2.86 4.09
CA GLY A 24 8.90 -1.68 4.87
C GLY A 24 8.49 -1.79 6.35
N PHE A 25 9.25 -1.15 7.24
CA PHE A 25 9.20 -1.27 8.71
C PHE A 25 7.79 -1.26 9.35
N GLY A 26 6.84 -0.52 8.80
CA GLY A 26 5.48 -0.40 9.35
C GLY A 26 4.42 -1.24 8.64
N ALA A 27 4.74 -1.87 7.51
CA ALA A 27 3.74 -2.54 6.69
C ALA A 27 3.43 -3.95 7.23
N CYS A 28 2.15 -4.32 7.26
CA CYS A 28 1.72 -5.70 7.48
C CYS A 28 1.55 -6.47 6.18
N LYS A 29 1.33 -5.75 5.06
CA LYS A 29 1.25 -6.29 3.70
C LYS A 29 1.49 -5.18 2.69
N THR A 30 2.35 -5.44 1.72
CA THR A 30 2.71 -4.48 0.66
C THR A 30 2.56 -5.11 -0.72
N PHE A 31 2.00 -4.33 -1.64
CA PHE A 31 2.01 -4.63 -3.07
C PHE A 31 2.74 -3.52 -3.82
N ASP A 32 3.74 -3.91 -4.59
CA ASP A 32 4.43 -3.00 -5.50
C ASP A 32 3.89 -3.15 -6.91
N LEU A 33 3.74 -2.01 -7.58
CA LEU A 33 3.52 -1.94 -9.01
C LEU A 33 4.85 -1.59 -9.64
N GLU A 34 5.24 -2.42 -10.60
CA GLU A 34 6.44 -2.18 -11.37
C GLU A 34 6.07 -2.00 -12.83
N VAL A 35 6.49 -0.89 -13.43
CA VAL A 35 6.23 -0.57 -14.83
C VAL A 35 7.35 -1.09 -15.72
N TRP A 36 7.03 -1.53 -16.94
CA TRP A 36 8.02 -1.94 -17.92
C TRP A 36 8.86 -0.74 -18.39
N VAL A 37 10.18 -0.87 -18.35
CA VAL A 37 11.13 0.15 -18.82
C VAL A 37 11.94 -0.42 -19.98
N PRO A 38 11.59 -0.11 -21.26
CA PRO A 38 12.22 -0.71 -22.43
C PRO A 38 13.74 -0.52 -22.47
N ALA A 39 14.23 0.68 -22.12
CA ALA A 39 15.66 0.99 -22.11
C ALA A 39 16.47 0.16 -21.10
N GLN A 40 15.82 -0.36 -20.06
CA GLN A 40 16.44 -1.22 -19.04
C GLN A 40 16.09 -2.70 -19.20
N ASN A 41 15.23 -3.03 -20.17
CA ASN A 41 14.73 -4.38 -20.42
C ASN A 41 14.23 -5.09 -19.15
N THR A 42 13.54 -4.37 -18.27
CA THR A 42 13.03 -4.91 -17.00
C THR A 42 11.86 -4.09 -16.47
N TYR A 43 11.18 -4.61 -15.46
CA TYR A 43 10.19 -3.88 -14.67
C TYR A 43 10.88 -3.10 -13.55
N ARG A 44 10.44 -1.86 -13.28
CA ARG A 44 10.95 -1.00 -12.21
C ARG A 44 9.80 -0.48 -11.37
N GLU A 45 10.00 -0.45 -10.06
CA GLU A 45 9.01 0.07 -9.10
C GLU A 45 8.56 1.49 -9.47
N ILE A 46 7.24 1.71 -9.47
CA ILE A 46 6.63 3.03 -9.66
C ILE A 46 5.62 3.38 -8.56
N SER A 47 5.11 2.38 -7.84
CA SER A 47 4.17 2.59 -6.74
C SER A 47 4.29 1.47 -5.72
N SER A 48 4.28 1.82 -4.43
CA SER A 48 4.15 0.88 -3.33
C SER A 48 2.87 1.13 -2.56
N CYS A 49 2.02 0.12 -2.42
CA CYS A 49 0.73 0.17 -1.75
C CYS A 49 0.76 -0.72 -0.50
N SER A 50 0.69 -0.11 0.69
CA SER A 50 0.89 -0.78 1.97
C SER A 50 -0.33 -0.66 2.89
N ASN A 51 -0.68 -1.78 3.52
CA ASN A 51 -1.52 -1.80 4.71
C ASN A 51 -0.61 -1.79 5.95
N VAL A 52 -0.86 -0.85 6.86
CA VAL A 52 -0.06 -0.63 8.09
C VAL A 52 -0.82 -1.09 9.34
N TRP A 53 -2.03 -1.65 9.15
CA TRP A 53 -2.91 -2.05 10.23
C TRP A 53 -3.07 -0.91 11.25
N ASP A 54 -3.10 -1.22 12.54
CA ASP A 54 -3.15 -0.24 13.62
C ASP A 54 -1.76 0.26 14.07
N PHE A 55 -0.64 -0.10 13.41
CA PHE A 55 0.71 0.25 13.88
C PHE A 55 0.93 1.77 13.99
N GLN A 56 0.61 2.50 12.92
CA GLN A 56 0.64 3.97 12.93
C GLN A 56 -0.44 4.55 13.85
N ALA A 57 -1.65 3.96 13.84
CA ALA A 57 -2.77 4.43 14.67
C ALA A 57 -2.47 4.33 16.18
N ARG A 58 -1.75 3.29 16.63
CA ARG A 58 -1.26 3.15 18.01
C ARG A 58 -0.34 4.30 18.41
N ARG A 59 0.58 4.68 17.51
CA ARG A 59 1.53 5.77 17.77
C ARG A 59 0.86 7.15 17.80
N MET A 60 -0.14 7.37 16.94
CA MET A 60 -0.86 8.66 16.84
C MET A 60 -2.13 8.73 17.70
N GLN A 61 -2.53 7.65 18.35
CA GLN A 61 -3.80 7.52 19.08
C GLN A 61 -5.05 7.79 18.20
N ALA A 62 -4.97 7.49 16.90
CA ALA A 62 -6.07 7.66 15.97
C ALA A 62 -7.15 6.58 16.18
N ARG A 63 -8.40 7.00 16.46
CA ARG A 63 -9.47 6.13 16.94
C ARG A 63 -10.78 6.37 16.20
N CYS A 64 -11.60 5.32 16.11
CA CYS A 64 -12.98 5.40 15.64
C CYS A 64 -13.94 4.73 16.63
N ARG A 65 -15.23 5.02 16.48
CA ARG A 65 -16.31 4.44 17.28
C ARG A 65 -17.55 4.31 16.40
N SER A 66 -18.15 3.13 16.34
CA SER A 66 -19.45 2.94 15.68
C SER A 66 -20.56 3.46 16.59
N LYS A 67 -21.73 3.83 16.04
CA LYS A 67 -22.84 4.38 16.85
C LYS A 67 -23.28 3.45 18.00
N SER A 68 -23.11 2.14 17.84
CA SER A 68 -23.44 1.11 18.83
C SER A 68 -22.36 0.88 19.89
N ASP A 69 -21.14 1.37 19.69
CA ASP A 69 -19.98 0.92 20.47
C ASP A 69 -19.79 1.77 21.74
N LYS A 70 -19.69 1.11 22.89
CA LYS A 70 -19.38 1.77 24.18
C LYS A 70 -17.91 2.20 24.31
N LYS A 71 -17.01 1.62 23.51
CA LYS A 71 -15.55 1.89 23.56
C LYS A 71 -15.03 2.25 22.16
N THR A 72 -13.98 3.07 22.12
CA THR A 72 -13.26 3.36 20.86
C THR A 72 -12.33 2.21 20.48
N ARG A 73 -12.13 2.02 19.18
CA ARG A 73 -11.09 1.15 18.61
C ARG A 73 -10.12 1.95 17.75
N LEU A 74 -8.93 1.41 17.53
CA LEU A 74 -7.95 2.03 16.63
C LEU A 74 -8.40 1.88 15.18
N VAL A 75 -8.07 2.87 14.35
CA VAL A 75 -8.25 2.77 12.90
C VAL A 75 -7.12 1.94 12.30
N HIS A 76 -7.36 1.34 11.13
CA HIS A 76 -6.27 0.85 10.29
C HIS A 76 -5.90 1.92 9.27
N THR A 77 -4.61 2.04 8.97
CA THR A 77 -4.11 2.98 7.97
C THR A 77 -3.61 2.22 6.74
N LEU A 78 -3.88 2.79 5.58
CA LEU A 78 -3.37 2.34 4.29
C LEU A 78 -2.73 3.54 3.60
N ASN A 79 -1.68 3.29 2.82
CA ASN A 79 -1.05 4.29 1.97
C ASN A 79 -0.67 3.66 0.64
N GLY A 80 -0.56 4.48 -0.40
CA GLY A 80 -0.11 4.05 -1.70
C GLY A 80 0.19 5.22 -2.61
N SER A 81 1.30 5.14 -3.34
CA SER A 81 1.57 6.06 -4.45
C SER A 81 0.57 5.78 -5.58
N GLY A 82 0.03 6.81 -6.22
CA GLY A 82 -1.06 6.70 -7.21
C GLY A 82 -0.76 7.46 -8.48
#